data_AF-A0A844MUG5-F1
#
_entry.id   AF-A0A844MUG5-F1
#
_cell.length_a   1.000
_cell.length_b   1.000
_cell.length_c   1.000
_cell.angle_alpha   90.00
_cell.angle_beta   90.00
_cell.angle_gamma   90.00
#
_symmetry.space_group_name_H-M   'P 1'
#
loop_
_entity.id
_entity.type
_entity.pdbx_description
1 polymer ?
#
loop_
_entity_poly.entity_id
_entity_poly.type
_entity_poly.pdbx_seq_one_letter_code
_entity_poly.pdbx_strand_id
1 'polypeptide(L)'
;MEEQEDFYLTWRTNKLASLRYNRAICMLAAGYSPNEVAEHLGVTVRAVQMWFKEGDFNDSLRYAIHITFQSALSKAADFADRAVQILIDIAENPDTPSKQRIESIKLLFDILLRTTQSVPENPKVFELSEKIKVLNQATYFKSNNVVTTEIRPVISKTGLAEMRDVWTIIHPNEPFPEDETELRKWFDDNINPFK
;
A
#
# COMPACT_ATOMS: atom_id res chain seq x y z
N MET A 1 -36.71 -48.12 -13.64
CA MET A 1 -35.37 -47.50 -13.47
C MET A 1 -35.34 -46.13 -14.15
N GLU A 2 -35.95 -45.96 -15.33
CA GLU A 2 -36.11 -44.65 -16.00
C GLU A 2 -36.90 -43.61 -15.18
N GLU A 3 -37.95 -43.98 -14.44
CA GLU A 3 -38.73 -43.03 -13.61
C GLU A 3 -37.93 -42.41 -12.44
N GLN A 4 -36.89 -43.08 -11.94
CA GLN A 4 -36.05 -42.52 -10.87
C GLN A 4 -35.02 -41.52 -11.40
N GLU A 5 -34.54 -41.71 -12.63
CA GLU A 5 -33.62 -40.79 -13.29
C GLU A 5 -34.31 -39.46 -13.64
N ASP A 6 -35.55 -39.55 -14.12
CA ASP A 6 -36.35 -38.37 -14.50
C ASP A 6 -36.77 -37.54 -13.28
N PHE A 7 -37.10 -38.19 -12.15
CA PHE A 7 -37.32 -37.51 -10.87
C PHE A 7 -36.05 -36.81 -10.36
N TYR A 8 -34.89 -37.45 -10.44
CA TYR A 8 -33.61 -36.87 -9.99
C TYR A 8 -33.19 -35.67 -10.84
N LEU A 9 -33.39 -35.72 -12.16
CA LEU A 9 -33.08 -34.62 -13.08
C LEU A 9 -34.03 -33.42 -12.88
N THR A 10 -35.32 -33.69 -12.69
CA THR A 10 -36.36 -32.67 -12.43
C THR A 10 -36.22 -32.04 -11.04
N TRP A 11 -35.76 -32.81 -10.05
CA TRP A 11 -35.45 -32.30 -8.71
C TRP A 11 -34.16 -31.47 -8.67
N ARG A 12 -33.10 -31.90 -9.37
CA ARG A 12 -31.80 -31.19 -9.44
C ARG A 12 -31.92 -29.83 -10.14
N THR A 13 -32.69 -29.76 -11.22
CA THR A 13 -32.96 -28.50 -11.94
C THR A 13 -33.83 -27.53 -11.13
N ASN A 14 -34.78 -28.01 -10.33
CA ASN A 14 -35.57 -27.16 -9.41
C ASN A 14 -34.78 -26.64 -8.20
N LYS A 15 -33.76 -27.38 -7.74
CA LYS A 15 -33.04 -27.04 -6.50
C LYS A 15 -31.98 -25.95 -6.68
N LEU A 16 -31.31 -25.89 -7.83
CA LEU A 16 -30.45 -24.75 -8.22
C LEU A 16 -31.26 -23.49 -8.51
N ALA A 17 -32.53 -23.64 -8.93
CA ALA A 17 -33.50 -22.54 -9.04
C ALA A 17 -34.11 -22.14 -7.69
N SER A 18 -33.85 -22.90 -6.61
CA SER A 18 -34.35 -22.57 -5.28
C SER A 18 -33.67 -21.32 -4.76
N LEU A 19 -34.46 -20.25 -4.59
CA LEU A 19 -34.01 -18.98 -4.02
C LEU A 19 -33.27 -19.17 -2.68
N ARG A 20 -33.65 -20.17 -1.89
CA ARG A 20 -33.00 -20.48 -0.60
C ARG A 20 -31.58 -21.03 -0.78
N TYR A 21 -31.37 -21.86 -1.79
CA TYR A 21 -30.07 -22.46 -2.10
C TYR A 21 -29.06 -21.40 -2.53
N ASN A 22 -29.45 -20.53 -3.47
CA ASN A 22 -28.63 -19.42 -3.93
C ASN A 22 -28.37 -18.40 -2.82
N ARG A 23 -29.39 -18.10 -2.00
CA ARG A 23 -29.22 -17.19 -0.86
C ARG A 23 -28.28 -17.76 0.20
N ALA A 24 -28.31 -19.07 0.45
CA ALA A 24 -27.33 -19.73 1.31
C ALA A 24 -25.90 -19.55 0.78
N ILE A 25 -25.69 -19.77 -0.52
CA ILE A 25 -24.38 -19.56 -1.17
C ILE A 25 -23.90 -18.12 -0.97
N CYS A 26 -24.74 -17.12 -1.26
CA CYS A 26 -24.37 -15.72 -1.10
C CYS A 26 -24.02 -15.36 0.35
N MET A 27 -24.80 -15.86 1.31
CA MET A 27 -24.54 -15.59 2.74
C MET A 27 -23.25 -16.26 3.22
N LEU A 28 -23.02 -17.51 2.85
CA LEU A 28 -21.77 -18.21 3.18
C LEU A 28 -20.56 -17.51 2.54
N ALA A 29 -20.68 -17.06 1.28
CA ALA A 29 -19.63 -16.30 0.60
C ALA A 29 -19.36 -14.93 1.26
N ALA A 30 -20.38 -14.34 1.90
CA ALA A 30 -20.25 -13.13 2.70
C ALA A 30 -19.69 -13.37 4.12
N GLY A 31 -19.37 -14.62 4.47
CA GLY A 31 -18.73 -14.97 5.74
C GLY A 31 -19.67 -15.40 6.86
N TYR A 32 -20.97 -15.57 6.58
CA TYR A 32 -21.92 -16.07 7.58
C TYR A 32 -21.63 -17.54 7.90
N SER A 33 -21.81 -17.92 9.17
CA SER A 33 -21.71 -19.31 9.61
C SER A 33 -22.92 -20.13 9.15
N PRO A 34 -22.79 -21.47 9.03
CA PRO A 34 -23.92 -22.34 8.70
C PRO A 34 -25.11 -22.21 9.67
N ASN A 35 -24.87 -21.83 10.93
CA ASN A 35 -25.92 -21.60 11.92
C ASN A 35 -26.72 -20.33 11.61
N GLU A 36 -26.03 -19.23 11.33
CA GLU A 36 -26.69 -17.96 10.95
C GLU A 36 -27.44 -18.11 9.63
N VAL A 37 -26.87 -18.83 8.66
CA VAL A 37 -27.54 -19.12 7.39
C VAL A 37 -28.81 -19.94 7.62
N ALA A 38 -28.75 -20.96 8.48
CA ALA A 38 -29.91 -21.77 8.81
C ALA A 38 -31.03 -20.94 9.46
N GLU A 39 -30.66 -20.08 10.42
CA GLU A 39 -31.57 -19.14 11.10
C GLU A 39 -32.21 -18.16 10.10
N HIS A 40 -31.42 -17.50 9.27
CA HIS A 40 -31.90 -16.52 8.29
C HIS A 40 -32.80 -17.12 7.20
N LEU A 41 -32.60 -18.40 6.86
CA LEU A 41 -33.37 -19.09 5.82
C LEU A 41 -34.55 -19.89 6.37
N GLY A 42 -34.70 -19.98 7.69
CA GLY A 42 -35.71 -20.81 8.34
C GLY A 42 -35.55 -22.29 8.01
N VAL A 43 -34.30 -22.77 7.96
CA VAL A 43 -33.96 -24.18 7.70
C VAL A 43 -33.14 -24.75 8.86
N THR A 44 -32.98 -26.07 8.90
CA THR A 44 -32.11 -26.69 9.91
C THR A 44 -30.64 -26.57 9.50
N VAL A 45 -29.73 -26.47 10.48
CA VAL A 45 -28.28 -26.51 10.23
C VAL A 45 -27.88 -27.77 9.47
N ARG A 46 -28.53 -28.91 9.78
CA ARG A 46 -28.33 -30.17 9.06
C ARG A 46 -28.64 -30.04 7.56
N ALA A 47 -29.68 -29.30 7.18
CA ALA A 47 -29.99 -29.06 5.77
C ALA A 47 -28.86 -28.30 5.07
N VAL A 48 -28.33 -27.25 5.70
CA VAL A 48 -27.18 -26.49 5.19
C VAL A 48 -25.94 -27.40 5.07
N GLN A 49 -25.66 -28.23 6.08
CA GLN A 49 -24.57 -29.22 6.06
C GLN A 49 -24.74 -30.29 4.97
N MET A 50 -25.98 -30.68 4.65
CA MET A 50 -26.22 -31.59 3.53
C MET A 50 -25.92 -30.92 2.20
N TRP A 51 -26.24 -29.64 2.02
CA TRP A 51 -25.89 -28.92 0.80
C TRP A 51 -24.38 -28.88 0.56
N PHE A 52 -23.54 -28.76 1.59
CA PHE A 52 -22.09 -28.86 1.44
C PHE A 52 -21.58 -30.20 0.87
N LYS A 53 -22.36 -31.28 1.02
CA LYS A 53 -22.02 -32.59 0.44
C LYS A 53 -22.40 -32.69 -1.03
N GLU A 54 -23.16 -31.73 -1.55
CA GLU A 54 -23.55 -31.65 -2.96
C GLU A 54 -22.42 -30.94 -3.73
N GLY A 55 -21.85 -31.60 -4.75
CA GLY A 55 -20.76 -31.06 -5.54
C GLY A 55 -21.09 -29.69 -6.13
N ASP A 56 -22.27 -29.58 -6.76
CA ASP A 56 -22.76 -28.35 -7.39
C ASP A 56 -22.85 -27.17 -6.40
N PHE A 57 -23.20 -27.42 -5.12
CA PHE A 57 -23.26 -26.38 -4.09
C PHE A 57 -21.86 -25.85 -3.76
N ASN A 58 -20.90 -26.77 -3.58
CA ASN A 58 -19.54 -26.43 -3.20
C ASN A 58 -18.83 -25.68 -4.33
N ASP A 59 -19.04 -26.11 -5.58
CA ASP A 59 -18.50 -25.44 -6.76
C ASP A 59 -19.08 -24.03 -6.89
N SER A 60 -20.40 -23.89 -6.72
CA SER A 60 -21.08 -22.58 -6.74
C SER A 60 -20.61 -21.67 -5.60
N LEU A 61 -20.40 -22.22 -4.39
CA LEU A 61 -19.89 -21.49 -3.24
C LEU A 61 -18.45 -21.01 -3.45
N ARG A 62 -17.57 -21.87 -3.96
CA ARG A 62 -16.19 -21.51 -4.28
C ARG A 62 -16.14 -20.39 -5.32
N TYR A 63 -16.98 -20.49 -6.35
CA TYR A 63 -17.11 -19.46 -7.36
C TYR A 63 -17.62 -18.13 -6.78
N ALA A 64 -18.65 -18.18 -5.94
CA ALA A 64 -19.17 -16.99 -5.25
C ALA A 64 -18.14 -16.33 -4.33
N ILE A 65 -17.36 -17.12 -3.58
CA ILE A 65 -16.24 -16.62 -2.76
C ILE A 65 -15.20 -15.94 -3.63
N HIS A 66 -14.82 -16.58 -4.74
CA HIS A 66 -13.83 -16.02 -5.66
C HIS A 66 -14.26 -14.67 -6.23
N ILE A 67 -15.50 -14.55 -6.72
CA ILE A 67 -16.04 -13.27 -7.21
C ILE A 67 -16.08 -12.22 -6.10
N THR A 68 -16.52 -12.60 -4.91
CA THR A 68 -16.62 -11.68 -3.77
C THR A 68 -15.24 -11.13 -3.41
N PHE A 69 -14.22 -12.00 -3.41
CA PHE A 69 -12.84 -11.60 -3.15
C PHE A 69 -12.29 -10.69 -4.25
N GLN A 70 -12.53 -11.02 -5.52
CA GLN A 70 -12.13 -10.15 -6.64
C GLN A 70 -12.79 -8.76 -6.55
N SER A 71 -14.09 -8.71 -6.24
CA SER A 71 -14.79 -7.44 -6.05
C SER A 71 -14.22 -6.63 -4.88
N ALA A 72 -13.88 -7.30 -3.77
CA ALA A 72 -13.23 -6.67 -2.62
C ALA A 72 -11.84 -6.12 -2.99
N LEU A 73 -11.04 -6.87 -3.74
CA LEU A 73 -9.74 -6.41 -4.25
C LEU A 73 -9.88 -5.19 -5.16
N SER A 74 -10.82 -5.20 -6.10
CA SER A 74 -11.09 -4.04 -6.96
C SER A 74 -11.48 -2.81 -6.14
N LYS A 75 -12.38 -2.97 -5.17
CA LYS A 75 -12.76 -1.85 -4.26
C LYS A 75 -11.59 -1.35 -3.43
N ALA A 76 -10.72 -2.25 -2.97
CA ALA A 76 -9.51 -1.86 -2.25
C ALA A 76 -8.54 -1.09 -3.14
N ALA A 77 -8.39 -1.50 -4.40
CA ALA A 77 -7.59 -0.79 -5.39
C ALA A 77 -8.17 0.61 -5.68
N ASP A 78 -9.48 0.72 -5.91
CA ASP A 78 -10.17 2.00 -6.11
C ASP A 78 -10.02 2.92 -4.90
N PHE A 79 -10.09 2.36 -3.69
CA PHE A 79 -9.89 3.13 -2.46
C PHE A 79 -8.45 3.60 -2.30
N ALA A 80 -7.47 2.74 -2.63
CA ALA A 80 -6.07 3.11 -2.62
C ALA A 80 -5.77 4.24 -3.62
N ASP A 81 -6.33 4.17 -4.83
CA ASP A 81 -6.22 5.21 -5.85
C ASP A 81 -6.78 6.55 -5.35
N ARG A 82 -7.97 6.54 -4.76
CA ARG A 82 -8.55 7.74 -4.13
C ARG A 82 -7.72 8.28 -2.98
N ALA A 83 -7.16 7.42 -2.14
CA ALA A 83 -6.30 7.83 -1.04
C ALA A 83 -5.02 8.53 -1.57
N VAL A 84 -4.43 8.00 -2.63
CA VAL A 84 -3.29 8.62 -3.32
C VAL A 84 -3.69 9.97 -3.90
N GLN A 85 -4.84 10.07 -4.56
CA GLN A 85 -5.33 11.34 -5.10
C GLN A 85 -5.54 12.40 -4.01
N ILE A 86 -6.13 12.03 -2.87
CA ILE A 86 -6.29 12.94 -1.72
C ILE A 86 -4.93 13.45 -1.23
N LEU A 87 -3.90 12.61 -1.19
CA LEU A 87 -2.56 13.04 -0.79
C LEU A 87 -1.95 14.03 -1.80
N ILE A 88 -2.17 13.80 -3.10
CA ILE A 88 -1.76 14.72 -4.17
C ILE A 88 -2.46 16.07 -3.99
N ASP A 89 -3.79 16.06 -3.83
CA ASP A 89 -4.59 17.26 -3.64
C ASP A 89 -4.12 18.06 -2.41
N ILE A 90 -3.83 17.36 -1.29
CA ILE A 90 -3.27 18.00 -0.08
C ILE A 90 -1.90 18.61 -0.37
N ALA A 91 -1.02 17.93 -1.11
CA ALA A 91 0.33 18.37 -1.42
C ALA A 91 0.37 19.61 -2.33
N GLU A 92 -0.52 19.66 -3.32
CA GLU A 92 -0.61 20.72 -4.34
C GLU A 92 -1.41 21.94 -3.86
N ASN A 93 -2.32 21.77 -2.92
CA ASN A 93 -3.15 22.88 -2.42
C ASN A 93 -2.30 23.93 -1.67
N PRO A 94 -2.20 25.18 -2.16
CA PRO A 94 -1.40 26.23 -1.54
C PRO A 94 -1.97 26.71 -0.20
N ASP A 95 -3.27 26.52 0.05
CA ASP A 95 -3.93 26.92 1.29
C ASP A 95 -3.71 25.91 2.43
N THR A 96 -3.23 24.69 2.10
CA THR A 96 -2.86 23.69 3.10
C THR A 96 -1.57 24.11 3.83
N PRO A 97 -1.50 24.02 5.17
CA PRO A 97 -0.28 24.28 5.93
C PRO A 97 0.94 23.51 5.39
N SER A 98 2.09 24.18 5.24
CA SER A 98 3.30 23.60 4.64
C SER A 98 3.73 22.28 5.27
N LYS A 99 3.54 22.13 6.59
CA LYS A 99 3.83 20.88 7.31
C LYS A 99 3.01 19.71 6.77
N GLN A 100 1.71 19.88 6.57
CA GLN A 100 0.82 18.83 6.06
C GLN A 100 1.12 18.50 4.60
N ARG A 101 1.44 19.51 3.79
CA ARG A 101 1.89 19.30 2.40
C ARG A 101 3.14 18.43 2.33
N ILE A 102 4.15 18.73 3.16
CA ILE A 102 5.39 17.95 3.24
C ILE A 102 5.13 16.52 3.73
N GLU A 103 4.29 16.34 4.75
CA GLU A 103 3.88 15.02 5.24
C GLU A 103 3.19 14.19 4.15
N SER A 104 2.26 14.77 3.39
CA SER A 104 1.61 14.08 2.26
C SER A 104 2.60 13.68 1.17
N ILE A 105 3.54 14.57 0.82
CA ILE A 105 4.61 14.26 -0.15
C ILE A 105 5.46 13.08 0.34
N LYS A 106 5.85 13.07 1.63
CA LYS A 106 6.60 11.96 2.23
C LYS A 106 5.83 10.64 2.17
N LEU A 107 4.54 10.65 2.50
CA LEU A 107 3.69 9.46 2.42
C LEU A 107 3.55 8.95 0.98
N LEU A 108 3.35 9.84 0.00
CA LEU A 108 3.32 9.47 -1.42
C LEU A 108 4.62 8.78 -1.84
N PHE A 109 5.75 9.33 -1.42
CA PHE A 109 7.06 8.74 -1.68
C PHE A 109 7.25 7.38 -1.00
N ASP A 110 6.87 7.24 0.28
CA ASP A 110 6.94 5.96 0.99
C ASP A 110 6.09 4.88 0.30
N ILE A 111 4.91 5.24 -0.21
CA ILE A 111 4.07 4.33 -1.01
C ILE A 111 4.83 3.91 -2.28
N LEU A 112 5.40 4.87 -3.02
CA LEU A 112 6.18 4.63 -4.24
C LEU A 112 7.40 3.72 -4.02
N LEU A 113 8.11 3.91 -2.90
CA LEU A 113 9.26 3.08 -2.54
C LEU A 113 8.86 1.64 -2.22
N ARG A 114 7.75 1.47 -1.50
CA ARG A 114 7.23 0.13 -1.16
C ARG A 114 6.70 -0.61 -2.38
N THR A 115 6.06 0.08 -3.33
CA THR A 115 5.58 -0.55 -4.57
C THR A 115 6.72 -0.93 -5.51
N THR A 116 7.80 -0.14 -5.57
CA THR A 116 8.96 -0.44 -6.41
C THR A 116 9.89 -1.50 -5.86
N GLN A 117 9.87 -1.78 -4.55
CA GLN A 117 10.48 -2.99 -4.00
C GLN A 117 9.78 -4.28 -4.48
N SER A 118 8.56 -4.18 -5.01
CA SER A 118 7.77 -5.32 -5.51
C SER A 118 7.66 -5.40 -7.04
N VAL A 119 8.19 -4.43 -7.79
CA VAL A 119 8.10 -4.36 -9.27
C VAL A 119 9.48 -3.99 -9.85
N PRO A 120 10.01 -4.69 -10.85
CA PRO A 120 11.38 -4.47 -11.32
C PRO A 120 11.59 -3.07 -11.96
N GLU A 121 12.68 -2.44 -11.53
CA GLU A 121 13.51 -1.40 -12.18
C GLU A 121 12.80 -0.35 -13.06
N ASN A 122 12.08 0.59 -12.45
CA ASN A 122 11.85 1.89 -13.10
C ASN A 122 12.98 2.88 -12.69
N PRO A 123 13.88 3.29 -13.61
CA PRO A 123 15.06 4.10 -13.29
C PRO A 123 14.71 5.48 -12.69
N LYS A 124 13.54 6.05 -13.01
CA LYS A 124 13.08 7.29 -12.37
C LYS A 124 12.74 7.10 -10.91
N VAL A 125 12.22 5.93 -10.52
CA VAL A 125 11.88 5.68 -9.12
C VAL A 125 13.13 5.45 -8.29
N PHE A 126 14.17 4.83 -8.87
CA PHE A 126 15.48 4.74 -8.24
C PHE A 126 16.08 6.13 -7.99
N GLU A 127 16.09 7.02 -8.99
CA GLU A 127 16.58 8.40 -8.83
C GLU A 127 15.83 9.18 -7.73
N LEU A 128 14.49 9.07 -7.70
CA LEU A 128 13.68 9.70 -6.66
C LEU A 128 13.97 9.12 -5.27
N SER A 129 14.22 7.81 -5.17
CA SER A 129 14.58 7.15 -3.91
C SER A 129 15.88 7.68 -3.30
N GLU A 130 16.89 7.95 -4.13
CA GLU A 130 18.16 8.52 -3.69
C GLU A 130 17.98 9.97 -3.23
N LYS A 131 17.22 10.78 -3.96
CA LYS A 131 16.89 12.16 -3.55
C LYS A 131 16.18 12.22 -2.18
N ILE A 132 15.33 11.24 -1.88
CA ILE A 132 14.63 11.14 -0.58
C ILE A 132 15.57 10.72 0.54
N LYS A 133 16.49 9.78 0.29
CA LYS A 133 17.53 9.42 1.29
C LYS A 133 18.33 10.66 1.69
N VAL A 134 18.74 11.46 0.71
CA VAL A 134 19.42 12.74 0.94
C VAL A 134 18.56 13.71 1.75
N LEU A 135 17.29 13.90 1.38
CA LEU A 135 16.37 14.79 2.10
C LEU A 135 16.07 14.32 3.53
N ASN A 136 15.94 13.02 3.75
CA ASN A 136 15.71 12.44 5.07
C ASN A 136 16.96 12.57 5.95
N GLN A 137 18.15 12.38 5.39
CA GLN A 137 19.41 12.67 6.08
C GLN A 137 19.49 14.16 6.44
N ALA A 138 19.25 15.06 5.50
CA ALA A 138 19.23 16.51 5.76
C ALA A 138 18.20 16.91 6.83
N THR A 139 17.01 16.30 6.81
CA THR A 139 15.96 16.55 7.81
C THR A 139 16.34 16.00 9.19
N TYR A 140 16.98 14.83 9.25
CA TYR A 140 17.53 14.24 10.46
C TYR A 140 18.60 15.13 11.09
N PHE A 141 19.52 15.67 10.28
CA PHE A 141 20.54 16.62 10.75
C PHE A 141 19.91 17.90 11.32
N LYS A 142 18.84 18.40 10.68
CA LYS A 142 18.12 19.61 11.12
C LYS A 142 17.28 19.38 12.38
N SER A 143 16.67 18.21 12.56
CA SER A 143 15.77 17.94 13.70
C SER A 143 16.50 17.56 14.97
N ASN A 144 17.69 16.94 14.87
CA ASN A 144 18.38 16.38 16.01
C ASN A 144 19.44 17.29 16.63
N ASN A 145 19.62 18.52 16.12
CA ASN A 145 20.63 19.45 16.62
C ASN A 145 21.98 18.73 16.80
N VAL A 146 22.34 17.84 15.86
CA VAL A 146 23.48 16.94 16.01
C VAL A 146 24.73 17.79 16.12
N VAL A 147 25.19 17.94 17.35
CA VAL A 147 26.41 18.64 17.72
C VAL A 147 27.58 17.92 17.06
N THR A 148 28.16 18.64 16.10
CA THR A 148 29.51 18.68 15.50
C THR A 148 30.65 17.72 15.86
N THR A 149 30.47 16.58 16.52
CA THR A 149 31.54 15.57 16.64
C THR A 149 31.50 14.46 15.59
N GLU A 150 30.37 14.26 14.88
CA GLU A 150 30.20 13.13 13.95
C GLU A 150 30.07 13.51 12.46
N ILE A 151 30.18 14.79 12.08
CA ILE A 151 30.13 15.18 10.65
C ILE A 151 31.38 14.69 9.89
N ARG A 152 32.54 14.64 10.56
CA ARG A 152 33.81 14.15 9.97
C ARG A 152 33.71 12.73 9.38
N PRO A 153 33.21 11.71 10.11
CA PRO A 153 33.07 10.37 9.54
C PRO A 153 32.04 10.30 8.40
N VAL A 154 31.04 11.20 8.34
CA VAL A 154 30.06 11.24 7.25
C VAL A 154 30.70 11.77 5.96
N ILE A 155 31.39 12.92 5.99
CA ILE A 155 32.10 13.44 4.80
C ILE A 155 33.11 12.43 4.25
N SER A 156 33.83 11.73 5.15
CA SER A 156 34.79 10.70 4.75
C SER A 156 34.16 9.44 4.13
N LYS A 157 32.87 9.17 4.38
CA LYS A 157 32.17 7.97 3.91
C LYS A 157 31.33 8.21 2.65
N THR A 158 30.77 9.40 2.50
CA THR A 158 29.84 9.74 1.41
C THR A 158 30.60 10.20 0.15
N GLY A 159 31.86 10.59 0.26
CA GLY A 159 32.67 11.00 -0.90
C GLY A 159 32.23 12.36 -1.50
N LEU A 160 33.16 13.04 -2.17
CA LEU A 160 32.94 14.40 -2.69
C LEU A 160 31.83 14.49 -3.75
N ALA A 161 31.66 13.44 -4.56
CA ALA A 161 30.69 13.43 -5.64
C ALA A 161 29.25 13.45 -5.12
N GLU A 162 28.93 12.64 -4.11
CA GLU A 162 27.59 12.61 -3.51
C GLU A 162 27.29 13.91 -2.75
N MET A 163 28.30 14.52 -2.11
CA MET A 163 28.17 15.80 -1.43
C MET A 163 27.87 16.98 -2.37
N ARG A 164 28.28 16.89 -3.65
CA ARG A 164 27.99 17.93 -4.66
C ARG A 164 26.51 18.03 -4.97
N ASP A 165 25.83 16.90 -5.06
CA ASP A 165 24.38 16.87 -5.31
C ASP A 165 23.63 17.45 -4.11
N VAL A 166 24.04 17.10 -2.89
CA VAL A 166 23.48 17.67 -1.66
C VAL A 166 23.72 19.18 -1.59
N TRP A 167 24.93 19.64 -1.89
CA TRP A 167 25.29 21.05 -1.87
C TRP A 167 24.47 21.87 -2.87
N THR A 168 24.31 21.39 -4.09
CA THR A 168 23.54 22.10 -5.13
C THR A 168 22.07 22.27 -4.73
N ILE A 169 21.54 21.35 -3.93
CA ILE A 169 20.17 21.43 -3.39
C ILE A 169 20.09 22.48 -2.27
N ILE A 170 21.07 22.54 -1.37
CA ILE A 170 21.05 23.44 -0.20
C ILE A 170 21.48 24.87 -0.58
N HIS A 171 22.48 24.99 -1.46
CA HIS A 171 23.10 26.24 -1.90
C HIS A 171 23.09 26.35 -3.43
N PRO A 172 21.91 26.50 -4.07
CA PRO A 172 21.78 26.46 -5.52
C PRO A 172 22.52 27.59 -6.27
N ASN A 173 22.92 28.64 -5.55
CA ASN A 173 23.61 29.81 -6.09
C ASN A 173 25.07 29.92 -5.63
N GLU A 174 25.58 28.97 -4.85
CA GLU A 174 26.98 28.97 -4.39
C GLU A 174 27.77 27.87 -5.11
N PRO A 175 28.99 28.16 -5.58
CA PRO A 175 29.83 27.14 -6.18
C PRO A 175 30.15 26.04 -5.16
N PHE A 176 30.10 24.78 -5.59
CA PHE A 176 30.54 23.66 -4.76
C PHE A 176 32.05 23.77 -4.48
N PRO A 177 32.50 23.66 -3.22
CA PRO A 177 33.93 23.64 -2.90
C PRO A 177 34.60 22.48 -3.63
N GLU A 178 35.62 22.76 -4.44
CA GLU A 178 36.32 21.73 -5.22
C GLU A 178 37.30 20.90 -4.36
N ASP A 179 37.67 21.45 -3.21
CA ASP A 179 38.55 20.81 -2.23
C ASP A 179 37.76 20.33 -1.00
N GLU A 180 38.03 19.09 -0.57
CA GLU A 180 37.48 18.53 0.66
C GLU A 180 37.84 19.39 1.88
N THR A 181 39.02 20.03 1.87
CA THR A 181 39.46 20.93 2.93
C THR A 181 38.59 22.19 3.01
N GLU A 182 38.23 22.77 1.87
CA GLU A 182 37.32 23.93 1.81
C GLU A 182 35.91 23.55 2.22
N LEU A 183 35.42 22.40 1.75
CA LEU A 183 34.11 21.86 2.15
C LEU A 183 34.06 21.68 3.68
N ARG A 184 35.08 21.03 4.26
CA ARG A 184 35.20 20.83 5.71
C ARG A 184 35.24 22.16 6.47
N LYS A 185 36.04 23.12 6.01
CA LYS A 185 36.15 24.44 6.62
C LYS A 185 34.81 25.18 6.60
N TRP A 186 34.08 25.11 5.49
CA TRP A 186 32.76 25.71 5.40
C TRP A 186 31.77 25.09 6.38
N PHE A 187 31.75 23.75 6.52
CA PHE A 187 30.91 23.07 7.52
C PHE A 187 31.29 23.52 8.95
N ASP A 188 32.58 23.59 9.25
CA ASP A 188 33.08 24.05 10.56
C ASP A 188 32.71 25.52 10.84
N ASP A 189 32.67 26.38 9.82
CA ASP A 189 32.39 27.81 9.94
C ASP A 189 30.89 28.15 9.99
N ASN A 190 30.04 27.37 9.31
CA ASN A 190 28.62 27.69 9.14
C ASN A 190 27.66 26.80 9.93
N ILE A 191 28.11 25.61 10.36
CA ILE A 191 27.26 24.62 11.03
C ILE A 191 27.72 24.37 12.49
N ASN A 192 28.88 24.86 12.91
CA ASN A 192 29.33 24.74 14.30
C ASN A 192 28.74 25.85 15.18
N PRO A 193 27.79 25.55 16.10
CA PRO A 193 27.14 26.56 16.93
C PRO A 193 28.02 27.06 18.09
N PHE A 194 29.28 26.63 18.17
CA PHE A 194 30.23 26.97 19.26
C PHE A 194 31.29 27.99 18.85
N LYS A 195 31.04 28.80 17.80
CA LYS A 195 31.76 30.05 17.54
C LYS A 195 30.98 31.25 18.05
#